data_AF-A0A0S2KNN9-F1
#
_entry.id   AF-A0A0S2KNN9-F1
#
_cell.length_a   1.000
_cell.length_b   1.000
_cell.length_c   1.000
_cell.angle_alpha   90.00
_cell.angle_beta   90.00
_cell.angle_gamma   90.00
#
_symmetry.space_group_name_H-M   'P 1'
#
loop_
_entity.id
_entity.type
_entity.pdbx_description
1 polymer ?
#
loop_
_entity_poly.entity_id
_entity_poly.type
_entity_poly.pdbx_seq_one_letter_code
_entity_poly.pdbx_strand_id
1 'polypeptide(L)'
;MRNILFASLAAVFLSSCDEQYKAKQLVSNFLDRSLAKKDFAIENCSKLDSTYYITDSTLNAMRAASRKETPFIRARYEGVKRSKKLLFIRIDYTNNGRKHTQTFYMDDRLQHVVAFKNN
;
A
#
# COMPACT_ATOMS: atom_id res chain seq x y z
N MET A 1 -39.79 37.46 -18.36
CA MET A 1 -38.85 37.70 -17.24
C MET A 1 -38.08 36.42 -16.97
N ARG A 2 -36.79 36.56 -16.74
CA ARG A 2 -35.76 35.52 -16.76
C ARG A 2 -35.57 34.97 -15.35
N ASN A 3 -35.84 33.68 -15.11
CA ASN A 3 -35.42 33.02 -13.87
C ASN A 3 -34.31 32.00 -14.18
N ILE A 4 -33.17 32.29 -13.57
CA ILE A 4 -31.87 31.66 -13.74
C ILE A 4 -31.84 30.34 -12.95
N LEU A 5 -31.21 29.32 -13.56
CA LEU A 5 -30.86 28.04 -12.96
C LEU A 5 -30.15 28.19 -11.61
N PHE A 6 -30.49 27.33 -10.66
CA PHE A 6 -29.56 26.90 -9.61
C PHE A 6 -29.51 25.37 -9.59
N ALA A 7 -28.62 24.79 -10.39
CA ALA A 7 -28.21 23.40 -10.25
C ALA A 7 -26.96 23.36 -9.37
N SER A 8 -27.15 23.05 -8.09
CA SER A 8 -26.07 22.89 -7.12
C SER A 8 -25.28 21.61 -7.43
N LEU A 9 -24.09 21.77 -8.04
CA LEU A 9 -23.18 20.66 -8.33
C LEU A 9 -22.48 20.22 -7.03
N ALA A 10 -23.05 19.25 -6.33
CA ALA A 10 -22.40 18.58 -5.21
C ALA A 10 -21.36 17.58 -5.72
N ALA A 11 -20.20 18.06 -6.16
CA ALA A 11 -19.05 17.21 -6.46
C ALA A 11 -18.35 16.82 -5.16
N VAL A 12 -18.91 15.84 -4.44
CA VAL A 12 -18.36 15.36 -3.16
C VAL A 12 -17.22 14.36 -3.41
N PHE A 13 -15.99 14.76 -3.07
CA PHE A 13 -14.81 14.00 -2.60
C PHE A 13 -14.80 12.45 -2.58
N LEU A 14 -15.07 11.76 -3.70
CA LEU A 14 -14.96 10.29 -3.78
C LEU A 14 -13.53 9.74 -3.93
N SER A 15 -12.51 10.58 -4.09
CA SER A 15 -11.14 10.12 -4.43
C SER A 15 -10.44 9.36 -3.29
N SER A 16 -10.59 9.80 -2.04
CA SER A 16 -9.81 9.23 -0.92
C SER A 16 -10.21 7.81 -0.55
N CYS A 17 -11.49 7.45 -0.67
CA CYS A 17 -11.98 6.10 -0.37
C CYS A 17 -11.59 5.11 -1.47
N ASP A 18 -11.56 5.57 -2.72
CA ASP A 18 -11.11 4.78 -3.87
C ASP A 18 -9.60 4.50 -3.81
N GLU A 19 -8.78 5.50 -3.52
CA GLU A 19 -7.33 5.31 -3.32
C GLU A 19 -7.03 4.39 -2.14
N GLN A 20 -7.74 4.54 -1.02
CA GLN A 20 -7.64 3.66 0.14
C GLN A 20 -7.94 2.19 -0.24
N TYR A 21 -9.02 1.96 -0.98
CA TYR A 21 -9.40 0.63 -1.44
C TYR A 21 -8.35 0.04 -2.38
N LYS A 22 -7.87 0.82 -3.35
CA LYS A 22 -6.81 0.43 -4.30
C LYS A 22 -5.52 0.07 -3.57
N ALA A 23 -5.10 0.86 -2.58
CA ALA A 23 -3.92 0.57 -1.78
C ALA A 23 -4.05 -0.77 -1.02
N LYS A 24 -5.20 -1.00 -0.36
CA LYS A 24 -5.48 -2.28 0.32
C LYS A 24 -5.43 -3.47 -0.66
N GLN A 25 -6.06 -3.34 -1.83
CA GLN A 25 -6.05 -4.38 -2.86
C GLN A 25 -4.65 -4.66 -3.40
N LEU A 26 -3.86 -3.61 -3.63
CA LEU A 26 -2.49 -3.72 -4.09
C LEU A 26 -1.61 -4.48 -3.08
N VAL A 27 -1.76 -4.19 -1.78
CA VAL A 27 -1.06 -4.93 -0.73
C VAL A 27 -1.56 -6.38 -0.62
N SER A 28 -2.86 -6.61 -0.71
CA SER A 28 -3.44 -7.97 -0.71
C SER A 28 -2.85 -8.83 -1.83
N ASN A 29 -2.79 -8.28 -3.05
CA ASN A 29 -2.19 -8.94 -4.21
C ASN A 29 -0.68 -9.18 -4.03
N PHE A 30 0.02 -8.24 -3.39
CA PHE A 30 1.43 -8.41 -3.06
C PHE A 30 1.65 -9.54 -2.06
N LEU A 31 0.85 -9.61 -0.99
CA LEU A 31 0.88 -10.68 0.00
C LEU A 31 0.57 -12.04 -0.64
N ASP A 32 -0.50 -12.13 -1.42
CA ASP A 32 -0.87 -13.34 -2.13
C ASP A 32 0.26 -13.85 -3.02
N ARG A 33 0.98 -12.98 -3.74
CA ARG A 33 2.11 -13.43 -4.56
C ARG A 33 3.38 -13.74 -3.77
N SER A 34 3.62 -13.08 -2.63
CA SER A 34 4.93 -13.08 -1.95
C SER A 34 5.02 -13.98 -0.72
N LEU A 35 3.90 -14.28 -0.05
CA LEU A 35 3.84 -15.15 1.13
C LEU A 35 4.06 -16.63 0.76
N ALA A 36 4.68 -17.37 1.69
CA ALA A 36 4.90 -18.81 1.53
C ALA A 36 3.63 -19.63 1.62
N LYS A 37 2.76 -19.26 2.56
CA LYS A 37 1.43 -19.83 2.72
C LYS A 37 0.42 -18.79 2.28
N LYS A 38 -0.47 -19.16 1.36
CA LYS A 38 -1.50 -18.27 0.79
C LYS A 38 -2.68 -18.03 1.73
N ASP A 39 -2.73 -18.75 2.84
CA ASP A 39 -3.73 -18.55 3.89
C ASP A 39 -3.36 -17.31 4.73
N PHE A 40 -3.94 -16.17 4.37
CA PHE A 40 -3.82 -14.93 5.12
C PHE A 40 -5.15 -14.17 5.20
N ALA A 41 -5.32 -13.41 6.27
CA ALA A 41 -6.46 -12.52 6.48
C ALA A 41 -5.96 -11.13 6.88
N ILE A 42 -6.39 -10.09 6.16
CA ILE A 42 -6.13 -8.70 6.54
C ILE A 42 -7.16 -8.29 7.59
N GLU A 43 -6.70 -8.05 8.81
CA GLU A 43 -7.52 -7.70 9.97
C GLU A 43 -7.80 -6.20 10.05
N ASN A 44 -6.77 -5.40 9.78
CA ASN A 44 -6.85 -3.95 9.91
C ASN A 44 -5.97 -3.23 8.87
N CYS A 45 -6.40 -2.02 8.54
CA CYS A 45 -5.79 -1.20 7.51
C CYS A 45 -5.83 0.27 7.96
N SER A 46 -4.68 0.91 8.12
CA SER A 46 -4.63 2.34 8.46
C SER A 46 -5.14 3.20 7.31
N LYS A 47 -5.40 4.48 7.57
CA LYS A 47 -5.59 5.46 6.51
C LYS A 47 -4.34 5.53 5.62
N LEU A 48 -4.54 5.67 4.32
CA LEU A 48 -3.52 5.93 3.32
C LEU A 48 -2.93 7.32 3.55
N ASP A 49 -1.61 7.39 3.53
CA ASP A 49 -0.87 8.64 3.67
C ASP A 49 0.33 8.65 2.72
N SER A 50 1.13 9.71 2.73
CA SER A 50 2.23 9.92 1.81
C SER A 50 3.48 10.47 2.47
N THR A 51 4.64 10.19 1.86
CA THR A 51 5.94 10.68 2.34
C THR A 51 6.86 11.00 1.18
N TYR A 52 7.74 11.98 1.38
CA TYR A 52 8.83 12.33 0.47
C TYR A 52 10.21 11.97 1.04
N TYR A 53 10.26 11.44 2.27
CA TYR A 53 11.49 11.27 3.04
C TYR A 53 12.17 9.91 2.84
N ILE A 54 11.57 9.01 2.07
CA ILE A 54 12.19 7.71 1.76
C ILE A 54 13.19 7.91 0.62
N THR A 55 14.47 7.78 0.97
CA THR A 55 15.59 7.80 0.03
C THR A 55 15.75 6.45 -0.69
N ASP A 56 16.52 6.42 -1.78
CA ASP A 56 16.84 5.17 -2.48
C ASP A 56 17.62 4.20 -1.58
N SER A 57 18.51 4.72 -0.73
CA SER A 57 19.25 3.92 0.26
C SER A 57 18.31 3.25 1.26
N THR A 58 17.40 4.03 1.86
CA THR A 58 16.38 3.51 2.78
C THR A 58 15.48 2.48 2.10
N LEU A 59 15.06 2.75 0.86
CA LEU A 59 14.24 1.83 0.07
C LEU A 59 14.97 0.50 -0.17
N ASN A 60 16.24 0.55 -0.58
CA ASN A 60 17.04 -0.64 -0.83
C ASN A 60 17.32 -1.42 0.44
N ALA A 61 17.53 -0.76 1.58
CA ALA A 61 17.66 -1.41 2.87
C ALA A 61 16.37 -2.16 3.26
N MET A 62 15.19 -1.55 3.08
CA MET A 62 13.91 -2.23 3.30
C MET A 62 13.73 -3.46 2.40
N ARG A 63 14.08 -3.33 1.12
CA ARG A 63 14.04 -4.45 0.15
C ARG A 63 15.04 -5.56 0.46
N ALA A 64 16.17 -5.24 1.07
CA ALA A 64 17.15 -6.22 1.48
C ALA A 64 16.69 -6.98 2.73
N ALA A 65 16.11 -6.27 3.70
CA ALA A 65 15.52 -6.87 4.89
C ALA A 65 14.37 -7.82 4.54
N SER A 66 13.44 -7.39 3.67
CA SER A 66 12.27 -8.19 3.31
C SER A 66 12.56 -9.52 2.62
N ARG A 67 13.73 -9.66 1.99
CA ARG A 67 14.15 -10.93 1.35
C ARG A 67 14.48 -12.03 2.33
N LYS A 68 14.78 -11.67 3.58
CA LYS A 68 15.12 -12.60 4.66
C LYS A 68 13.95 -12.81 5.62
N GLU A 69 12.83 -12.14 5.37
CA GLU A 69 11.72 -12.06 6.30
C GLU A 69 10.80 -13.27 6.15
N THR A 70 10.66 -14.06 7.21
CA THR A 70 9.57 -15.04 7.31
C THR A 70 8.28 -14.28 7.58
N PRO A 71 7.17 -14.52 6.86
CA PRO A 71 6.84 -15.71 6.06
C PRO A 71 6.95 -15.55 4.53
N PHE A 72 7.77 -14.64 4.02
CA PHE A 72 7.89 -14.40 2.58
C PHE A 72 8.84 -15.41 1.91
N ILE A 73 8.41 -16.04 0.80
CA ILE A 73 9.34 -16.87 -0.02
C ILE A 73 10.29 -15.96 -0.79
N ARG A 74 9.72 -14.88 -1.38
CA ARG A 74 10.47 -13.86 -2.09
C ARG A 74 9.58 -12.63 -2.29
N ALA A 75 9.85 -11.56 -1.54
CA ALA A 75 9.33 -10.24 -1.89
C ALA A 75 9.90 -9.83 -3.26
N ARG A 76 9.06 -9.80 -4.29
CA ARG A 76 9.44 -9.32 -5.63
C ARG A 76 8.91 -7.91 -5.79
N TYR A 77 9.84 -6.98 -5.92
CA TYR A 77 9.53 -5.62 -6.32
C TYR A 77 9.80 -5.55 -7.82
N GLU A 78 8.79 -5.19 -8.60
CA GLU A 78 8.99 -4.90 -10.01
C GLU A 78 10.00 -3.74 -10.12
N GLY A 79 10.71 -3.62 -11.25
CA GLY A 79 11.83 -2.69 -11.49
C GLY A 79 11.45 -1.20 -11.49
N VAL A 80 10.55 -0.82 -10.60
CA VAL A 80 9.98 0.49 -10.41
C VAL A 80 11.06 1.39 -9.80
N LYS A 81 11.44 2.41 -10.58
CA LYS A 81 12.18 3.56 -10.06
C LYS A 81 11.34 4.20 -8.97
N ARG A 82 11.97 4.51 -7.83
CA ARG A 82 11.31 5.19 -6.72
C ARG A 82 10.71 6.52 -7.22
N SER A 83 9.41 6.71 -7.01
CA SER A 83 8.79 8.03 -7.16
C SER A 83 9.27 8.96 -6.04
N LYS A 84 9.30 10.28 -6.27
CA LYS A 84 9.70 11.24 -5.23
C LYS A 84 8.73 11.18 -4.03
N LYS A 85 7.44 11.06 -4.32
CA LYS A 85 6.38 10.79 -3.35
C LYS A 85 6.12 9.29 -3.29
N LEU A 86 6.10 8.71 -2.10
CA LEU A 86 5.57 7.37 -1.87
C LEU A 86 4.26 7.47 -1.11
N LEU A 87 3.32 6.59 -1.44
CA LEU A 87 2.13 6.35 -0.64
C LEU A 87 2.43 5.22 0.35
N PHE A 88 1.83 5.24 1.54
CA PHE A 88 2.03 4.16 2.50
C PHE A 88 0.79 3.85 3.31
N ILE A 89 0.71 2.60 3.74
CA ILE A 89 -0.39 2.06 4.54
C ILE A 89 0.14 1.02 5.52
N ARG A 90 -0.38 1.03 6.75
CA ARG A 90 -0.10 -0.01 7.75
C ARG A 90 -1.19 -1.08 7.66
N ILE A 91 -0.75 -2.33 7.55
CA ILE A 91 -1.62 -3.50 7.49
C ILE A 91 -1.29 -4.41 8.66
N ASP A 92 -2.33 -4.80 9.39
CA ASP A 92 -2.29 -5.90 10.34
C ASP A 92 -2.94 -7.11 9.66
N TYR A 93 -2.22 -8.22 9.56
CA TYR A 93 -2.72 -9.45 8.94
C TYR A 93 -2.30 -10.69 9.72
N THR A 94 -3.11 -11.73 9.65
CA THR A 94 -2.78 -13.07 10.14
C THR A 94 -2.29 -13.92 8.96
N ASN A 95 -1.19 -14.65 9.11
CA ASN A 95 -0.75 -15.67 8.15
C ASN A 95 -0.36 -16.93 8.92
N ASN A 96 -1.00 -18.07 8.59
CA ASN A 96 -0.75 -19.35 9.26
C ASN A 96 -0.79 -19.24 10.80
N GLY A 97 -1.83 -18.56 11.33
CA GLY A 97 -2.04 -18.34 12.76
C GLY A 97 -1.12 -17.32 13.43
N ARG A 98 -0.19 -16.69 12.70
CA ARG A 98 0.71 -15.64 13.24
C ARG A 98 0.26 -14.26 12.80
N LYS A 99 0.27 -13.31 13.72
CA LYS A 99 -0.04 -11.91 13.44
C LYS A 99 1.21 -11.16 12.96
N HIS A 100 1.00 -10.30 11.97
CA HIS A 100 2.01 -9.45 11.38
C HIS A 100 1.48 -8.01 11.29
N THR A 101 2.29 -7.04 11.69
CA THR A 101 2.02 -5.63 11.50
C THR A 101 3.14 -5.03 10.66
N GLN A 102 2.79 -4.57 9.46
CA GLN A 102 3.77 -4.09 8.48
C GLN A 102 3.29 -2.80 7.84
N THR A 103 4.23 -1.92 7.50
CA THR A 103 3.95 -0.73 6.68
C THR A 103 4.42 -0.99 5.26
N PHE A 104 3.50 -0.90 4.31
CA PHE A 104 3.74 -1.08 2.89
C PHE A 104 3.84 0.28 2.21
N TYR A 105 4.86 0.44 1.36
CA TYR A 105 5.10 1.63 0.55
C TYR A 105 4.79 1.33 -0.91
N MET A 106 4.13 2.26 -1.58
CA MET A 106 3.69 2.15 -2.98
C MET A 106 4.15 3.38 -3.77
N ASP A 107 4.24 3.24 -5.09
CA ASP A 107 4.43 4.40 -5.96
C ASP A 107 3.23 5.37 -5.88
N ASP A 108 3.43 6.60 -6.35
CA ASP A 108 2.44 7.67 -6.30
C ASP A 108 1.21 7.45 -7.21
N ARG A 109 1.21 6.37 -8.00
CA ARG A 109 0.13 5.97 -8.90
C ARG A 109 -0.61 4.72 -8.42
N LEU A 110 -0.25 4.18 -7.24
CA LEU A 110 -0.80 2.93 -6.70
C LEU A 110 -0.71 1.76 -7.70
N GLN A 111 0.39 1.67 -8.45
CA GLN A 111 0.59 0.58 -9.40
C GLN A 111 1.37 -0.60 -8.78
N HIS A 112 2.35 -0.31 -7.93
CA HIS A 112 3.23 -1.32 -7.36
C HIS A 112 3.53 -1.05 -5.88
N VAL A 113 3.62 -2.13 -5.10
CA VAL A 113 4.32 -2.09 -3.81
C VAL A 113 5.82 -1.99 -4.10
N VAL A 114 6.47 -0.95 -3.59
CA VAL A 114 7.89 -0.69 -3.84
C VAL A 114 8.80 -1.15 -2.69
N ALA A 115 8.27 -1.25 -1.47
CA ALA A 115 8.96 -1.76 -0.29
C ALA A 115 7.93 -2.04 0.83
N PHE A 116 8.36 -2.76 1.87
CA PHE A 116 7.66 -2.78 3.16
C PHE A 116 8.67 -2.80 4.30
N LYS A 117 8.21 -2.45 5.51
CA LYS A 117 8.96 -2.64 6.75
C LYS A 117 8.08 -3.32 7.80
N ASN A 118 8.71 -4.07 8.69
CA ASN A 118 8.08 -4.52 9.92
C ASN A 118 7.92 -3.35 10.90
N ASN A 119 6.92 -3.46 11.77
CA ASN A 119 6.72 -2.55 12.89
C ASN A 119 6.90 -3.28 14.21
#